data_AF-A0A7X7KRN6-F1
#
_entry.id   AF-A0A7X7KRN6-F1
#
_cell.length_a   1.000
_cell.length_b   1.000
_cell.length_c   1.000
_cell.angle_alpha   90.00
_cell.angle_beta   90.00
_cell.angle_gamma   90.00
#
_symmetry.space_group_name_H-M   'P 1'
#
loop_
_entity.id
_entity.type
_entity.pdbx_description
1 polymer ?
#
loop_
_entity_poly.entity_id
_entity_poly.type
_entity_poly.pdbx_seq_one_letter_code
_entity_poly.pdbx_strand_id
1 'polypeptide(L)'
;MVSATSASPSGLELDRLLAELINTANTTHYDKAIDAAYLATHVGGSRLHHLLDGQHDLAGAFAAARAAVPDDSTAAAVLGTARHLVKDLFSVMGLPLVSLAPESYRAASSWMQTHLGISKAWQADLLQINAMDVFGGALTVAAVVMGVDRADSEALVEIAAGSGLAGLAGANPLALLAAAVALAAAWRLRTRGESWTPELRHAAVAVASSGAAIGTGAALANVASGGLLALLVSLALSLAAGVVVRGVLRGLGPRAGQSRGDARAFAAEGDSAAQAWLRHLEQALGPLTSALDQEALGILRRSLA
;
A
#
# COMPACT_ATOMS: atom_id res chain seq x y z
N MET A 1 -14.88 -17.29 2.72
CA MET A 1 -13.81 -16.35 3.08
C MET A 1 -14.07 -15.03 2.37
N VAL A 2 -14.21 -13.98 3.17
CA VAL A 2 -14.57 -12.59 2.82
C VAL A 2 -13.29 -11.84 2.43
N SER A 3 -13.31 -11.03 1.37
CA SER A 3 -12.20 -10.13 1.00
C SER A 3 -12.16 -8.95 1.98
N ALA A 4 -10.97 -8.43 2.29
CA ALA A 4 -10.79 -7.27 3.15
C ALA A 4 -11.45 -6.01 2.59
N THR A 5 -11.66 -5.91 1.26
CA THR A 5 -12.44 -4.81 0.63
C THR A 5 -13.91 -4.78 1.10
N SER A 6 -14.32 -5.80 1.83
CA SER A 6 -15.58 -5.88 2.57
C SER A 6 -15.37 -6.11 4.06
N ALA A 7 -14.77 -5.13 4.74
CA ALA A 7 -14.63 -5.12 6.21
C ALA A 7 -15.98 -5.37 6.94
N SER A 8 -17.12 -5.23 6.25
CA SER A 8 -18.43 -5.72 6.67
C SER A 8 -19.17 -6.45 5.52
N PRO A 9 -20.14 -7.33 5.83
CA PRO A 9 -21.01 -7.96 4.83
C PRO A 9 -21.70 -6.95 3.90
N SER A 10 -22.15 -5.82 4.44
CA SER A 10 -22.82 -4.76 3.67
C SER A 10 -21.87 -4.07 2.69
N GLY A 11 -20.58 -3.94 3.02
CA GLY A 11 -19.57 -3.46 2.07
C GLY A 11 -19.43 -4.41 0.88
N LEU A 12 -19.41 -5.73 1.13
CA LEU A 12 -19.32 -6.73 0.06
C LEU A 12 -20.54 -6.72 -0.86
N GLU A 13 -21.73 -6.54 -0.29
CA GLU A 13 -22.98 -6.47 -1.05
C GLU A 13 -22.99 -5.24 -1.95
N LEU A 14 -22.50 -4.10 -1.46
CA LEU A 14 -22.38 -2.89 -2.26
C LEU A 14 -21.36 -3.05 -3.38
N ASP A 15 -20.18 -3.62 -3.12
CA ASP A 15 -19.18 -3.92 -4.15
C ASP A 15 -19.73 -4.83 -5.24
N ARG A 16 -20.48 -5.87 -4.85
CA ARG A 16 -21.13 -6.79 -5.80
C ARG A 16 -22.19 -6.10 -6.63
N LEU A 17 -23.03 -5.28 -6.01
CA LEU A 17 -24.05 -4.49 -6.72
C LEU A 17 -23.39 -3.57 -7.75
N LEU A 18 -22.34 -2.86 -7.35
CA LEU A 18 -21.59 -1.99 -8.26
C LEU A 18 -20.95 -2.76 -9.41
N ALA A 19 -20.36 -3.93 -9.12
CA ALA A 19 -19.79 -4.81 -10.13
C ALA A 19 -20.86 -5.30 -11.12
N GLU A 20 -22.04 -5.71 -10.64
CA GLU A 20 -23.14 -6.16 -11.50
C GLU A 20 -23.66 -5.04 -12.41
N LEU A 21 -23.66 -3.79 -11.94
CA LEU A 21 -24.16 -2.64 -12.70
C LEU A 21 -23.15 -2.12 -13.73
N ILE A 22 -21.87 -2.14 -13.42
CA ILE A 22 -20.83 -1.42 -14.20
C ILE A 22 -19.80 -2.39 -14.82
N ASN A 23 -19.35 -3.40 -14.09
CA ASN A 23 -18.40 -4.40 -14.59
C ASN A 23 -19.10 -5.45 -15.47
N THR A 24 -19.55 -4.98 -16.63
CA THR A 24 -20.30 -5.75 -17.62
C THR A 24 -19.39 -6.58 -18.52
N ALA A 25 -19.97 -7.48 -19.32
CA ALA A 25 -19.23 -8.38 -20.20
C ALA A 25 -18.24 -7.67 -21.14
N ASN A 26 -17.18 -8.39 -21.51
CA ASN A 26 -16.17 -7.92 -22.45
C ASN A 26 -16.69 -7.95 -23.88
N THR A 27 -17.12 -6.79 -24.36
CA THR A 27 -17.82 -6.65 -25.63
C THR A 27 -16.96 -6.01 -26.72
N THR A 28 -15.97 -5.22 -26.33
CA THR A 28 -15.07 -4.54 -27.28
C THR A 28 -13.81 -5.35 -27.57
N HIS A 29 -13.10 -5.02 -28.66
CA HIS A 29 -11.79 -5.60 -28.94
C HIS A 29 -10.75 -5.18 -27.90
N TYR A 30 -10.86 -3.99 -27.31
CA TYR A 30 -9.98 -3.58 -26.20
C TYR A 30 -10.22 -4.43 -24.97
N ASP A 31 -11.47 -4.68 -24.59
CA ASP A 31 -11.78 -5.53 -23.44
C ASP A 31 -11.17 -6.93 -23.61
N LYS A 32 -11.34 -7.52 -24.80
CA LYS A 32 -10.81 -8.85 -25.10
C LYS A 32 -9.28 -8.88 -25.14
N ALA A 33 -8.65 -7.79 -25.57
CA ALA A 33 -7.20 -7.69 -25.64
C ALA A 33 -6.58 -7.51 -24.25
N ILE A 34 -7.23 -6.73 -23.37
CA ILE A 34 -6.79 -6.53 -22.00
C ILE A 34 -6.96 -7.82 -21.18
N ASP A 35 -8.07 -8.55 -21.34
CA ASP A 35 -8.28 -9.84 -20.65
C ASP A 35 -7.57 -11.03 -21.32
N ALA A 36 -6.85 -10.83 -22.43
CA ALA A 36 -6.37 -11.93 -23.27
C ALA A 36 -5.50 -12.93 -22.50
N ALA A 37 -4.61 -12.43 -21.64
CA ALA A 37 -3.75 -13.25 -20.82
C ALA A 37 -4.55 -14.11 -19.82
N TYR A 38 -5.56 -13.54 -19.15
CA TYR A 38 -6.45 -14.28 -18.27
C TYR A 38 -7.28 -15.31 -19.03
N LEU A 39 -7.88 -14.95 -20.16
CA LEU A 39 -8.69 -15.87 -20.98
C LEU A 39 -7.88 -17.06 -21.49
N ALA A 40 -6.60 -16.85 -21.80
CA ALA A 40 -5.71 -17.91 -22.27
C ALA A 40 -5.20 -18.83 -21.16
N THR A 41 -4.87 -18.26 -19.99
CA THR A 41 -4.09 -18.97 -18.95
C THR A 41 -4.86 -19.23 -17.66
N HIS A 42 -5.92 -18.47 -17.41
CA HIS A 42 -6.64 -18.39 -16.15
C HIS A 42 -5.73 -18.08 -14.95
N VAL A 43 -4.60 -17.38 -15.18
CA VAL A 43 -3.62 -17.01 -14.15
C VAL A 43 -4.31 -16.27 -13.00
N GLY A 44 -4.01 -16.67 -11.76
CA GLY A 44 -4.59 -16.05 -10.57
C GLY A 44 -6.09 -16.32 -10.32
N GLY A 45 -6.78 -16.97 -11.27
CA GLY A 45 -8.23 -17.14 -11.21
C GLY A 45 -8.99 -15.82 -11.16
N SER A 46 -10.30 -15.87 -10.88
CA SER A 46 -11.16 -14.69 -10.90
C SER A 46 -10.79 -13.61 -9.87
N ARG A 47 -9.97 -13.93 -8.87
CA ARG A 47 -9.59 -12.99 -7.81
C ARG A 47 -8.27 -12.27 -8.03
N LEU A 48 -7.29 -12.92 -8.66
CA LEU A 48 -5.94 -12.36 -8.74
C LEU A 48 -5.50 -12.04 -10.16
N HIS A 49 -6.30 -12.36 -11.19
CA HIS A 49 -5.86 -12.17 -12.58
C HIS A 49 -5.48 -10.71 -12.86
N HIS A 50 -6.28 -9.71 -12.44
CA HIS A 50 -5.92 -8.30 -12.57
C HIS A 50 -4.51 -7.99 -12.02
N LEU A 51 -4.14 -8.59 -10.89
CA LEU A 51 -2.83 -8.38 -10.27
C LEU A 51 -1.70 -9.13 -11.01
N LEU A 52 -1.99 -10.27 -11.66
CA LEU A 52 -0.98 -11.27 -12.04
C LEU A 52 -0.78 -11.48 -13.54
N ASP A 53 -1.70 -11.02 -14.37
CA ASP A 53 -1.63 -11.26 -15.82
C ASP A 53 -0.83 -10.20 -16.60
N GLY A 54 -0.49 -9.08 -15.94
CA GLY A 54 0.29 -8.01 -16.54
C GLY A 54 -0.49 -7.06 -17.44
N GLN A 55 -1.82 -7.18 -17.51
CA GLN A 55 -2.64 -6.44 -18.46
C GLN A 55 -3.68 -5.51 -17.83
N HIS A 56 -3.95 -5.58 -16.52
CA HIS A 56 -4.93 -4.68 -15.87
C HIS A 56 -4.32 -3.50 -15.11
N ASP A 57 -2.98 -3.36 -15.04
CA ASP A 57 -2.38 -2.08 -14.62
C ASP A 57 -2.42 -1.06 -15.78
N LEU A 58 -2.23 0.23 -15.47
CA LEU A 58 -2.38 1.31 -16.46
C LEU A 58 -1.49 1.10 -17.70
N ALA A 59 -0.26 0.63 -17.50
CA ALA A 59 0.71 0.47 -18.58
C ALA A 59 0.41 -0.77 -19.42
N GLY A 60 0.12 -1.90 -18.77
CA GLY A 60 -0.25 -3.16 -19.38
C GLY A 60 -1.55 -3.05 -20.18
N ALA A 61 -2.57 -2.41 -19.60
CA ALA A 61 -3.87 -2.22 -20.24
C ALA A 61 -3.76 -1.31 -21.47
N PHE A 62 -2.95 -0.26 -21.39
CA PHE A 62 -2.69 0.61 -22.54
C PHE A 62 -1.91 -0.12 -23.64
N ALA A 63 -0.87 -0.89 -23.28
CA ALA A 63 -0.11 -1.67 -24.24
C ALA A 63 -0.99 -2.72 -24.95
N ALA A 64 -1.82 -3.43 -24.20
CA ALA A 64 -2.77 -4.42 -24.74
C ALA A 64 -3.82 -3.76 -25.66
N ALA A 65 -4.42 -2.66 -25.22
CA ALA A 65 -5.38 -1.90 -26.03
C ALA A 65 -4.75 -1.34 -27.31
N ARG A 66 -3.50 -0.85 -27.24
CA ARG A 66 -2.77 -0.33 -28.39
C ARG A 66 -2.49 -1.41 -29.43
N ALA A 67 -2.29 -2.65 -28.99
CA ALA A 67 -2.07 -3.80 -29.86
C ALA A 67 -3.37 -4.44 -30.37
N ALA A 68 -4.54 -4.04 -29.86
CA ALA A 68 -5.81 -4.71 -30.12
C ALA A 68 -6.29 -4.56 -31.58
N VAL A 69 -6.05 -3.41 -32.22
CA VAL A 69 -6.48 -3.12 -33.60
C VAL A 69 -5.31 -2.51 -34.38
N PRO A 70 -4.93 -3.12 -35.52
CA PRO A 70 -3.92 -2.56 -36.42
C PRO A 70 -4.33 -1.17 -36.91
N ASP A 71 -3.36 -0.25 -36.99
CA ASP A 71 -3.53 1.13 -37.47
C ASP A 71 -4.58 1.98 -36.74
N ASP A 72 -4.99 1.55 -35.54
CA ASP A 72 -5.91 2.33 -34.72
C ASP A 72 -5.28 3.65 -34.27
N SER A 73 -6.10 4.62 -33.88
CA SER A 73 -5.61 5.88 -33.32
C SER A 73 -5.20 5.70 -31.85
N THR A 74 -4.18 6.44 -31.41
CA THR A 74 -3.80 6.46 -29.99
C THR A 74 -4.95 6.91 -29.09
N ALA A 75 -5.78 7.86 -29.55
CA ALA A 75 -6.94 8.35 -28.80
C ALA A 75 -7.99 7.25 -28.56
N ALA A 76 -8.24 6.41 -29.56
CA ALA A 76 -9.17 5.29 -29.42
C ALA A 76 -8.64 4.23 -28.43
N ALA A 77 -7.34 3.91 -28.49
CA ALA A 77 -6.70 3.04 -27.51
C ALA A 77 -6.79 3.60 -26.09
N VAL A 78 -6.51 4.90 -25.89
CA VAL A 78 -6.65 5.56 -24.56
C VAL A 78 -8.08 5.47 -24.04
N LEU A 79 -9.09 5.76 -24.88
CA LEU A 79 -10.49 5.67 -24.47
C LEU A 79 -10.93 4.22 -24.20
N GLY A 80 -10.42 3.26 -24.98
CA GLY A 80 -10.63 1.83 -24.77
C GLY A 80 -10.07 1.36 -23.44
N THR A 81 -8.80 1.69 -23.16
CA THR A 81 -8.15 1.43 -21.87
C THR A 81 -8.91 2.06 -20.71
N ALA A 82 -9.26 3.35 -20.80
CA ALA A 82 -9.97 4.04 -19.72
C ALA A 82 -11.33 3.40 -19.43
N ARG A 83 -12.09 3.03 -20.47
CA ARG A 83 -13.39 2.34 -20.29
C ARG A 83 -13.24 0.99 -19.61
N HIS A 84 -12.25 0.21 -20.01
CA HIS A 84 -11.98 -1.09 -19.40
C HIS A 84 -11.55 -0.94 -17.94
N LEU A 85 -10.57 -0.07 -17.66
CA LEU A 85 -10.11 0.16 -16.28
C LEU A 85 -11.21 0.73 -15.36
N VAL A 86 -12.17 1.48 -15.89
CA VAL A 86 -13.36 1.87 -15.13
C VAL A 86 -14.20 0.64 -14.76
N LYS A 87 -14.40 -0.32 -15.67
CA LYS A 87 -15.11 -1.57 -15.34
C LYS A 87 -14.38 -2.33 -14.22
N ASP A 88 -13.06 -2.45 -14.32
CA ASP A 88 -12.23 -3.11 -13.31
C ASP A 88 -12.26 -2.39 -11.97
N LEU A 89 -12.26 -1.05 -11.96
CA LEU A 89 -12.39 -0.25 -10.73
C LEU A 89 -13.69 -0.56 -9.99
N PHE A 90 -14.78 -0.79 -10.73
CA PHE A 90 -16.07 -1.17 -10.16
C PHE A 90 -16.22 -2.68 -9.95
N SER A 91 -15.20 -3.49 -10.24
CA SER A 91 -15.17 -4.89 -9.83
C SER A 91 -14.91 -5.01 -8.33
N VAL A 92 -15.26 -6.16 -7.73
CA VAL A 92 -14.97 -6.45 -6.32
C VAL A 92 -13.47 -6.38 -6.02
N MET A 93 -12.63 -6.82 -6.95
CA MET A 93 -11.18 -6.85 -6.78
C MET A 93 -10.50 -5.52 -7.13
N GLY A 94 -11.16 -4.65 -7.89
CA GLY A 94 -10.61 -3.36 -8.28
C GLY A 94 -9.45 -3.43 -9.28
N LEU A 95 -8.80 -2.28 -9.43
CA LEU A 95 -7.61 -2.08 -10.25
C LEU A 95 -6.33 -2.40 -9.49
N PRO A 96 -5.36 -3.10 -10.09
CA PRO A 96 -4.06 -3.28 -9.48
C PRO A 96 -3.29 -1.94 -9.49
N LEU A 97 -2.60 -1.65 -8.39
CA LEU A 97 -1.65 -0.53 -8.34
C LEU A 97 -0.45 -0.76 -9.27
N VAL A 98 -0.06 -2.03 -9.41
CA VAL A 98 1.02 -2.52 -10.28
C VAL A 98 0.77 -3.99 -10.57
N SER A 99 1.07 -4.45 -11.77
CA SER A 99 1.08 -5.88 -12.04
C SER A 99 2.30 -6.58 -11.43
N LEU A 100 2.10 -7.78 -10.89
CA LEU A 100 3.13 -8.59 -10.28
C LEU A 100 3.29 -9.90 -11.04
N ALA A 101 4.52 -10.40 -11.16
CA ALA A 101 4.70 -11.76 -11.64
C ALA A 101 4.07 -12.76 -10.64
N PRO A 102 3.41 -13.82 -11.11
CA PRO A 102 2.71 -14.79 -10.23
C PRO A 102 3.59 -15.37 -9.13
N GLU A 103 4.84 -15.69 -9.45
CA GLU A 103 5.77 -16.29 -8.49
C GLU A 103 6.27 -15.28 -7.45
N SER A 104 6.43 -14.02 -7.85
CA SER A 104 6.75 -12.91 -6.95
C SER A 104 5.66 -12.71 -5.91
N TYR A 105 4.41 -12.62 -6.35
CA TYR A 105 3.26 -12.51 -5.44
C TYR A 105 3.14 -13.75 -4.53
N ARG A 106 3.34 -14.96 -5.07
CA ARG A 106 3.27 -16.20 -4.27
C ARG A 106 4.34 -16.26 -3.20
N ALA A 107 5.58 -15.93 -3.52
CA ALA A 107 6.70 -15.92 -2.57
C ALA A 107 6.48 -14.89 -1.47
N ALA A 108 6.21 -13.64 -1.87
CA ALA A 108 5.89 -12.54 -0.98
C ALA A 108 4.75 -12.86 -0.02
N SER A 109 3.64 -13.34 -0.57
CA SER A 109 2.41 -13.54 0.21
C SER A 109 2.48 -14.73 1.13
N SER A 110 3.22 -15.76 0.75
CA SER A 110 3.50 -16.90 1.63
C SER A 110 4.41 -16.48 2.77
N TRP A 111 5.46 -15.69 2.51
CA TRP A 111 6.34 -15.18 3.55
C TRP A 111 5.58 -14.33 4.57
N MET A 112 4.78 -13.36 4.11
CA MET A 112 3.99 -12.50 5.01
C MET A 112 2.96 -13.30 5.81
N GLN A 113 2.34 -14.30 5.20
CA GLN A 113 1.41 -15.18 5.91
C GLN A 113 2.12 -16.02 6.98
N THR A 114 3.27 -16.61 6.66
CA THR A 114 4.01 -17.50 7.58
C THR A 114 4.67 -16.73 8.73
N HIS A 115 5.25 -15.56 8.47
CA HIS A 115 6.07 -14.85 9.45
C HIS A 115 5.33 -13.72 10.17
N LEU A 116 4.32 -13.12 9.53
CA LEU A 116 3.58 -11.99 10.10
C LEU A 116 2.10 -12.32 10.37
N GLY A 117 1.63 -13.51 9.98
CA GLY A 117 0.22 -13.89 10.12
C GLY A 117 -0.74 -13.11 9.21
N ILE A 118 -0.22 -12.34 8.25
CA ILE A 118 -1.05 -11.52 7.35
C ILE A 118 -1.65 -12.40 6.26
N SER A 119 -2.97 -12.44 6.13
CA SER A 119 -3.62 -13.31 5.13
C SER A 119 -3.31 -12.88 3.70
N LYS A 120 -3.18 -13.85 2.77
CA LYS A 120 -2.94 -13.56 1.35
C LYS A 120 -4.06 -12.74 0.71
N ALA A 121 -5.31 -12.94 1.15
CA ALA A 121 -6.46 -12.18 0.66
C ALA A 121 -6.29 -10.68 0.97
N TRP A 122 -6.03 -10.35 2.24
CA TRP A 122 -5.80 -8.97 2.67
C TRP A 122 -4.64 -8.30 1.91
N GLN A 123 -3.57 -9.07 1.62
CA GLN A 123 -2.44 -8.54 0.85
C GLN A 123 -2.80 -8.27 -0.61
N ALA A 124 -3.63 -9.12 -1.24
CA ALA A 124 -4.14 -8.86 -2.59
C ALA A 124 -4.98 -7.59 -2.60
N ASP A 125 -5.91 -7.48 -1.66
CA ASP A 125 -6.81 -6.32 -1.53
C ASP A 125 -6.00 -5.03 -1.35
N LEU A 126 -4.93 -5.03 -0.55
CA LEU A 126 -4.06 -3.87 -0.37
C LEU A 126 -3.35 -3.42 -1.66
N LEU A 127 -3.06 -4.35 -2.56
CA LEU A 127 -2.37 -4.08 -3.83
C LEU A 127 -3.33 -3.65 -4.94
N GLN A 128 -4.62 -3.58 -4.64
CA GLN A 128 -5.66 -3.19 -5.56
C GLN A 128 -6.47 -2.03 -4.99
N ILE A 129 -7.22 -1.35 -5.86
CA ILE A 129 -8.12 -0.25 -5.49
C ILE A 129 -9.44 -0.48 -6.21
N ASN A 130 -10.52 -0.62 -5.47
CA ASN A 130 -11.87 -0.65 -6.04
C ASN A 130 -12.60 0.70 -5.85
N ALA A 131 -13.83 0.80 -6.35
CA ALA A 131 -14.64 2.00 -6.28
C ALA A 131 -14.93 2.44 -4.83
N MET A 132 -15.14 1.48 -3.92
CA MET A 132 -15.35 1.76 -2.50
C MET A 132 -14.07 2.23 -1.82
N ASP A 133 -12.92 1.73 -2.25
CA ASP A 133 -11.63 2.24 -1.77
C ASP A 133 -11.42 3.69 -2.17
N VAL A 134 -11.75 4.05 -3.43
CA VAL A 134 -11.72 5.43 -3.93
C VAL A 134 -12.69 6.31 -3.15
N PHE A 135 -13.92 5.85 -2.93
CA PHE A 135 -14.92 6.61 -2.19
C PHE A 135 -14.49 6.86 -0.74
N GLY A 136 -14.11 5.81 -0.01
CA GLY A 136 -13.62 5.91 1.36
C GLY A 136 -12.36 6.76 1.45
N GLY A 137 -11.40 6.53 0.55
CA GLY A 137 -10.17 7.31 0.43
C GLY A 137 -10.44 8.80 0.19
N ALA A 138 -11.35 9.14 -0.72
CA ALA A 138 -11.71 10.53 -1.01
C ALA A 138 -12.29 11.25 0.21
N LEU A 139 -13.14 10.58 1.01
CA LEU A 139 -13.66 11.14 2.25
C LEU A 139 -12.54 11.40 3.27
N THR A 140 -11.59 10.47 3.41
CA THR A 140 -10.44 10.66 4.31
C THR A 140 -9.55 11.83 3.83
N VAL A 141 -9.28 11.94 2.54
CA VAL A 141 -8.50 13.05 1.96
C VAL A 141 -9.21 14.39 2.19
N ALA A 142 -10.52 14.47 1.97
CA ALA A 142 -11.30 15.68 2.23
C ALA A 142 -11.21 16.10 3.71
N ALA A 143 -11.32 15.14 4.63
CA ALA A 143 -11.14 15.40 6.06
C ALA A 143 -9.74 15.95 6.37
N VAL A 144 -8.69 15.37 5.78
CA VAL A 144 -7.31 15.88 5.92
C VAL A 144 -7.18 17.31 5.42
N VAL A 145 -7.72 17.62 4.23
CA VAL A 145 -7.69 18.99 3.68
C VAL A 145 -8.36 19.97 4.63
N MET A 146 -9.52 19.63 5.19
CA MET A 146 -10.22 20.47 6.16
C MET A 146 -9.42 20.64 7.47
N GLY A 147 -8.78 19.60 7.97
CA GLY A 147 -7.93 19.67 9.17
C GLY A 147 -6.70 20.56 8.96
N VAL A 148 -6.07 20.47 7.78
CA VAL A 148 -4.94 21.33 7.40
C VAL A 148 -5.36 22.79 7.28
N ASP A 149 -6.48 23.06 6.61
CA ASP A 149 -7.01 24.42 6.43
C ASP A 149 -7.30 25.12 7.76
N ARG A 150 -7.80 24.35 8.75
CA ARG A 150 -8.07 24.83 10.11
C ARG A 150 -6.83 24.93 11.00
N ALA A 151 -5.66 24.48 10.52
CA ALA A 151 -4.45 24.32 11.31
C ALA A 151 -4.66 23.50 12.60
N ASP A 152 -5.58 22.53 12.57
CA ASP A 152 -6.01 21.77 13.75
C ASP A 152 -5.20 20.47 13.86
N SER A 153 -4.15 20.49 14.67
CA SER A 153 -3.25 19.34 14.80
C SER A 153 -3.91 18.15 15.50
N GLU A 154 -4.88 18.38 16.40
CA GLU A 154 -5.57 17.31 17.12
C GLU A 154 -6.55 16.58 16.20
N ALA A 155 -7.37 17.33 15.46
CA ALA A 155 -8.28 16.76 14.46
C ALA A 155 -7.51 15.96 13.40
N LEU A 156 -6.32 16.41 12.98
CA LEU A 156 -5.49 15.66 12.04
C LEU A 156 -4.96 14.33 12.61
N VAL A 157 -4.66 14.24 13.91
CA VAL A 157 -4.30 12.97 14.53
C VAL A 157 -5.51 12.05 14.66
N GLU A 158 -6.68 12.57 15.00
CA GLU A 158 -7.93 11.79 14.99
C GLU A 158 -8.23 11.22 13.60
N ILE A 159 -8.10 12.05 12.56
CA ILE A 159 -8.25 11.62 11.16
C ILE A 159 -7.20 10.56 10.83
N ALA A 160 -5.94 10.74 11.23
CA ALA A 160 -4.89 9.75 11.02
C ALA A 160 -5.19 8.41 11.68
N ALA A 161 -5.64 8.44 12.93
CA ALA A 161 -6.01 7.25 13.69
C ALA A 161 -7.20 6.52 13.06
N GLY A 162 -8.30 7.24 12.81
CA GLY A 162 -9.52 6.67 12.23
C GLY A 162 -9.29 6.13 10.83
N SER A 163 -8.63 6.91 9.96
CA SER A 163 -8.33 6.49 8.58
C SER A 163 -7.32 5.35 8.55
N GLY A 164 -6.34 5.35 9.46
CA GLY A 164 -5.34 4.29 9.58
C GLY A 164 -5.98 2.97 10.01
N LEU A 165 -6.83 2.98 11.04
CA LEU A 165 -7.57 1.79 11.48
C LEU A 165 -8.53 1.29 10.40
N ALA A 166 -9.28 2.18 9.76
CA ALA A 166 -10.18 1.82 8.66
C ALA A 166 -9.41 1.24 7.46
N GLY A 167 -8.28 1.86 7.10
CA GLY A 167 -7.40 1.40 6.03
C GLY A 167 -6.77 0.04 6.33
N LEU A 168 -6.33 -0.20 7.57
CA LEU A 168 -5.81 -1.50 7.97
C LEU A 168 -6.91 -2.57 8.00
N ALA A 169 -8.09 -2.25 8.52
CA ALA A 169 -9.20 -3.21 8.58
C ALA A 169 -9.72 -3.58 7.19
N GLY A 170 -9.82 -2.60 6.29
CA GLY A 170 -10.34 -2.77 4.92
C GLY A 170 -9.28 -3.09 3.86
N ALA A 171 -8.00 -3.14 4.24
CA ALA A 171 -6.88 -3.16 3.30
C ALA A 171 -6.92 -2.01 2.27
N ASN A 172 -7.46 -0.84 2.63
CA ASN A 172 -7.64 0.28 1.70
C ASN A 172 -6.34 1.13 1.62
N PRO A 173 -5.59 1.07 0.50
CA PRO A 173 -4.33 1.78 0.39
C PRO A 173 -4.47 3.31 0.37
N LEU A 174 -5.61 3.86 -0.09
CA LEU A 174 -5.85 5.30 -0.12
C LEU A 174 -6.11 5.87 1.28
N ALA A 175 -6.89 5.17 2.10
CA ALA A 175 -7.14 5.56 3.49
C ALA A 175 -5.84 5.50 4.32
N LEU A 176 -4.99 4.50 4.07
CA LEU A 176 -3.66 4.42 4.70
C LEU A 176 -2.75 5.58 4.29
N LEU A 177 -2.76 5.95 3.00
CA LEU A 177 -2.00 7.11 2.53
C LEU A 177 -2.51 8.40 3.16
N ALA A 178 -3.83 8.61 3.20
CA ALA A 178 -4.45 9.76 3.83
C ALA A 178 -4.09 9.85 5.33
N ALA A 179 -4.09 8.71 6.03
CA ALA A 179 -3.67 8.63 7.43
C ALA A 179 -2.22 9.09 7.63
N ALA A 180 -1.30 8.65 6.77
CA ALA A 180 0.09 9.07 6.82
C ALA A 180 0.26 10.57 6.55
N VAL A 181 -0.47 11.12 5.57
CA VAL A 181 -0.46 12.56 5.27
C VAL A 181 -1.04 13.37 6.43
N ALA A 182 -2.15 12.92 7.02
CA ALA A 182 -2.78 13.55 8.17
C ALA A 182 -1.81 13.64 9.36
N LEU A 183 -1.14 12.53 9.67
CA LEU A 183 -0.17 12.47 10.76
C LEU A 183 1.05 13.38 10.51
N ALA A 184 1.55 13.41 9.28
CA ALA A 184 2.64 14.31 8.90
C ALA A 184 2.23 15.78 8.99
N ALA A 185 1.00 16.11 8.58
CA ALA A 185 0.45 17.45 8.67
C ALA A 185 0.22 17.88 10.13
N ALA A 186 -0.36 17.01 10.96
CA ALA A 186 -0.52 17.24 12.40
C ALA A 186 0.82 17.55 13.06
N TRP A 187 1.84 16.75 12.74
CA TRP A 187 3.18 16.95 13.25
C TRP A 187 3.76 18.32 12.88
N ARG A 188 3.56 18.75 11.63
CA ARG A 188 4.03 20.06 11.14
C ARG A 188 3.33 21.23 11.81
N LEU A 189 2.01 21.10 12.04
CA LEU A 189 1.18 22.17 12.59
C LEU A 189 1.26 22.29 14.12
N ARG A 190 1.70 21.23 14.79
CA ARG A 190 1.86 21.20 16.25
C ARG A 190 2.71 22.37 16.75
N THR A 191 2.15 23.17 17.64
CA THR A 191 2.86 24.29 18.28
C THR A 191 3.71 23.81 19.46
N ARG A 192 4.74 24.59 19.82
CA ARG A 192 5.59 24.25 20.99
C ARG A 192 4.77 24.36 22.28
N GLY A 193 4.56 23.24 22.96
CA GLY A 193 3.80 23.15 24.21
C GLY A 193 2.48 22.40 24.08
N GLU A 194 2.00 22.18 22.86
CA GLU A 194 0.84 21.35 22.58
C GLU A 194 1.20 19.88 22.79
N SER A 195 0.47 19.20 23.68
CA SER A 195 0.59 17.77 23.90
C SER A 195 -0.65 17.07 23.37
N TRP A 196 -0.47 16.13 22.45
CA TRP A 196 -1.54 15.19 22.12
C TRP A 196 -1.89 14.37 23.36
N THR A 197 -3.16 13.99 23.46
CA THR A 197 -3.57 13.04 24.49
C THR A 197 -2.82 11.72 24.34
N PRO A 198 -2.57 10.98 25.44
CA PRO A 198 -1.91 9.68 25.37
C PRO A 198 -2.57 8.72 24.37
N GLU A 199 -3.90 8.76 24.28
CA GLU A 199 -4.70 7.93 23.38
C GLU A 199 -4.38 8.22 21.91
N LEU A 200 -4.36 9.51 21.53
CA LEU A 200 -4.03 9.95 20.18
C LEU A 200 -2.59 9.61 19.81
N ARG A 201 -1.67 9.72 20.77
CA ARG A 201 -0.28 9.34 20.58
C ARG A 201 -0.12 7.84 20.32
N HIS A 202 -0.78 6.99 21.10
CA HIS A 202 -0.74 5.54 20.90
C HIS A 202 -1.33 5.16 19.54
N ALA A 203 -2.43 5.80 19.13
CA ALA A 203 -3.04 5.57 17.82
C ALA A 203 -2.09 5.97 16.67
N ALA A 204 -1.43 7.13 16.77
CA ALA A 204 -0.44 7.56 15.78
C ALA A 204 0.76 6.59 15.68
N VAL A 205 1.27 6.09 16.81
CA VAL A 205 2.35 5.10 16.85
C VAL A 205 1.90 3.76 16.26
N ALA A 206 0.68 3.32 16.56
CA ALA A 206 0.12 2.10 15.99
C ALA A 206 0.04 2.20 14.46
N VAL A 207 -0.51 3.28 13.92
CA VAL A 207 -0.57 3.50 12.46
C VAL A 207 0.81 3.55 11.83
N ALA A 208 1.76 4.29 12.44
CA ALA A 208 3.13 4.38 11.93
C ALA A 208 3.87 3.03 11.95
N SER A 209 3.72 2.26 13.02
CA SER A 209 4.37 0.94 13.17
C SER A 209 3.75 -0.12 12.25
N SER A 210 2.43 -0.12 12.09
CA SER A 210 1.75 -0.98 11.11
C SER A 210 2.17 -0.64 9.68
N GLY A 211 2.26 0.65 9.32
CA GLY A 211 2.75 1.09 8.01
C GLY A 211 4.18 0.64 7.72
N ALA A 212 5.08 0.71 8.71
CA ALA A 212 6.45 0.24 8.57
C ALA A 212 6.54 -1.28 8.37
N ALA A 213 5.72 -2.06 9.09
CA ALA A 213 5.65 -3.51 8.94
C ALA A 213 5.19 -3.92 7.52
N ILE A 214 4.13 -3.28 7.03
CA ILE A 214 3.58 -3.51 5.68
C ILE A 214 4.58 -3.10 4.60
N GLY A 215 5.16 -1.90 4.71
CA GLY A 215 6.16 -1.39 3.75
C GLY A 215 7.41 -2.27 3.67
N THR A 216 7.81 -2.86 4.79
CA THR A 216 8.98 -3.77 4.81
C THR A 216 8.65 -5.13 4.23
N GLY A 217 7.47 -5.69 4.53
CA GLY A 217 7.00 -6.92 3.89
C GLY A 217 6.93 -6.78 2.36
N ALA A 218 6.45 -5.63 1.88
CA ALA A 218 6.38 -5.31 0.45
C ALA A 218 7.76 -5.03 -0.18
N ALA A 219 8.70 -4.41 0.54
CA ALA A 219 10.07 -4.22 0.05
C ALA A 219 10.83 -5.56 -0.04
N LEU A 220 10.69 -6.45 0.96
CA LEU A 220 11.31 -7.78 0.96
C LEU A 220 10.75 -8.68 -0.14
N ALA A 221 9.44 -8.61 -0.37
CA ALA A 221 8.76 -9.23 -1.50
C ALA A 221 9.35 -8.80 -2.86
N ASN A 222 9.73 -7.53 -3.01
CA ASN A 222 10.27 -6.96 -4.24
C ASN A 222 11.76 -7.22 -4.45
N VAL A 223 12.57 -7.28 -3.37
CA VAL A 223 13.98 -7.70 -3.47
C VAL A 223 14.09 -9.13 -4.01
N ALA A 224 13.13 -9.99 -3.65
CA ALA A 224 13.02 -11.35 -4.19
C ALA A 224 12.48 -11.41 -5.64
N SER A 225 11.97 -10.32 -6.22
CA SER A 225 11.25 -10.34 -7.50
C SER A 225 11.61 -9.26 -8.53
N GLY A 226 12.50 -8.32 -8.21
CA GLY A 226 12.96 -7.29 -9.15
C GLY A 226 11.99 -6.12 -9.37
N GLY A 227 10.90 -6.02 -8.60
CA GLY A 227 9.88 -4.97 -8.74
C GLY A 227 10.28 -3.62 -8.13
N LEU A 228 10.99 -2.79 -8.89
CA LEU A 228 11.46 -1.46 -8.46
C LEU A 228 10.31 -0.50 -8.09
N LEU A 229 9.14 -0.61 -8.70
CA LEU A 229 8.03 0.35 -8.50
C LEU A 229 7.29 0.16 -7.16
N ALA A 230 7.02 -1.09 -6.77
CA ALA A 230 6.44 -1.38 -5.46
C ALA A 230 7.45 -1.16 -4.33
N LEU A 231 8.76 -1.36 -4.59
CA LEU A 231 9.80 -0.90 -3.69
C LEU A 231 9.78 0.63 -3.57
N LEU A 232 9.57 1.40 -4.64
CA LEU A 232 9.48 2.86 -4.58
C LEU A 232 8.22 3.37 -3.86
N VAL A 233 7.07 2.69 -3.97
CA VAL A 233 5.85 3.04 -3.22
C VAL A 233 6.00 2.71 -1.74
N SER A 234 6.49 1.50 -1.42
CA SER A 234 6.76 1.10 -0.03
C SER A 234 7.91 1.90 0.59
N LEU A 235 8.94 2.26 -0.19
CA LEU A 235 10.05 3.13 0.21
C LEU A 235 9.59 4.59 0.29
N ALA A 236 8.69 5.08 -0.55
CA ALA A 236 8.13 6.43 -0.41
C ALA A 236 7.27 6.53 0.87
N LEU A 237 6.46 5.52 1.17
CA LEU A 237 5.70 5.44 2.42
C LEU A 237 6.63 5.30 3.64
N SER A 238 7.68 4.46 3.54
CA SER A 238 8.65 4.25 4.62
C SER A 238 9.65 5.40 4.79
N LEU A 239 10.03 6.10 3.72
CA LEU A 239 10.87 7.31 3.75
C LEU A 239 10.05 8.52 4.18
N ALA A 240 8.78 8.63 3.83
CA ALA A 240 7.89 9.66 4.40
C ALA A 240 7.78 9.46 5.91
N ALA A 241 7.57 8.23 6.38
CA ALA A 241 7.59 7.91 7.81
C ALA A 241 8.98 8.16 8.45
N GLY A 242 10.07 7.73 7.79
CA GLY A 242 11.44 7.85 8.30
C GLY A 242 12.03 9.26 8.27
N VAL A 243 11.70 10.09 7.28
CA VAL A 243 12.09 11.51 7.19
C VAL A 243 11.32 12.33 8.21
N VAL A 244 10.04 12.01 8.44
CA VAL A 244 9.26 12.58 9.55
C VAL A 244 9.91 12.20 10.87
N VAL A 245 10.17 10.92 11.16
CA VAL A 245 10.82 10.45 12.40
C VAL A 245 12.24 11.02 12.58
N ARG A 246 13.06 11.07 11.53
CA ARG A 246 14.43 11.59 11.62
C ARG A 246 14.47 13.13 11.70
N GLY A 247 13.47 13.82 11.14
CA GLY A 247 13.22 15.26 11.32
C GLY A 247 12.74 15.59 12.74
N VAL A 248 11.87 14.75 13.32
CA VAL A 248 11.48 14.78 14.74
C VAL A 248 12.71 14.67 15.64
N LEU A 249 13.58 13.68 15.40
CA LEU A 249 14.75 13.42 16.24
C LEU A 249 15.85 14.49 16.10
N ARG A 250 15.99 15.12 14.93
CA ARG A 250 16.97 16.21 14.71
C ARG A 250 16.47 17.58 15.16
N GLY A 251 15.16 17.81 15.22
CA GLY A 251 14.55 19.00 15.81
C GLY A 251 14.70 19.08 17.34
N LEU A 252 15.04 17.97 17.99
CA LEU A 252 15.31 17.84 19.43
C LEU A 252 16.77 18.22 19.80
N GLY A 253 17.30 19.30 19.22
CA GLY A 253 18.56 19.90 19.66
C GLY A 253 18.47 20.37 21.13
N PRO A 254 19.59 20.34 21.90
CA PRO A 254 19.54 20.46 23.35
C PRO A 254 19.35 21.91 23.81
N ARG A 255 18.17 22.26 24.36
CA ARG A 255 17.87 23.41 25.27
C ARG A 255 16.37 23.37 25.64
N ALA A 256 15.88 23.63 26.85
CA ALA A 256 16.36 23.57 28.23
C ALA A 256 15.07 23.58 29.09
N GLY A 257 14.97 22.72 30.11
CA GLY A 257 13.94 22.77 31.16
C GLY A 257 12.67 21.94 30.93
N GLN A 258 12.66 20.71 31.47
CA GLN A 258 11.52 19.80 31.74
C GLN A 258 10.55 19.43 30.59
N SER A 259 10.29 18.15 30.25
CA SER A 259 10.77 16.86 30.76
C SER A 259 11.55 16.11 29.65
N ARG A 260 12.87 16.02 29.81
CA ARG A 260 13.68 15.03 29.08
C ARG A 260 13.20 13.59 29.32
N GLY A 261 12.35 13.35 30.32
CA GLY A 261 11.73 12.07 30.65
C GLY A 261 10.77 11.58 29.57
N ASP A 262 9.81 12.40 29.13
CA ASP A 262 8.72 11.91 28.26
C ASP A 262 9.16 11.79 26.78
N ALA A 263 10.09 12.66 26.36
CA ALA A 263 10.74 12.55 25.07
C ALA A 263 11.71 11.37 25.01
N ARG A 264 12.44 11.07 26.10
CA ARG A 264 13.29 9.86 26.19
C ARG A 264 12.48 8.59 26.37
N ALA A 265 11.37 8.62 27.11
CA ALA A 265 10.48 7.48 27.26
C ALA A 265 9.81 7.15 25.92
N PHE A 266 9.35 8.15 25.17
CA PHE A 266 8.82 7.94 23.82
C PHE A 266 9.88 7.54 22.80
N ALA A 267 11.06 8.17 22.83
CA ALA A 267 12.15 7.76 21.98
C ALA A 267 12.65 6.37 22.37
N ALA A 268 12.60 5.98 23.64
CA ALA A 268 12.95 4.64 24.11
C ALA A 268 11.84 3.62 23.82
N GLU A 269 10.56 3.99 23.82
CA GLU A 269 9.44 3.14 23.40
C GLU A 269 9.43 2.97 21.88
N GLY A 270 9.62 4.06 21.15
CA GLY A 270 9.81 4.06 19.70
C GLY A 270 11.07 3.30 19.28
N ASP A 271 12.21 3.53 19.94
CA ASP A 271 13.46 2.80 19.70
C ASP A 271 13.36 1.36 20.20
N SER A 272 12.67 1.06 21.29
CA SER A 272 12.53 -0.33 21.75
C SER A 272 11.56 -1.11 20.86
N ALA A 273 10.49 -0.49 20.36
CA ALA A 273 9.61 -1.07 19.37
C ALA A 273 10.33 -1.22 18.02
N ALA A 274 11.03 -0.19 17.56
CA ALA A 274 11.82 -0.23 16.33
C ALA A 274 12.99 -1.22 16.43
N GLN A 275 13.67 -1.31 17.57
CA GLN A 275 14.74 -2.29 17.80
C GLN A 275 14.21 -3.69 18.05
N ALA A 276 13.07 -3.88 18.73
CA ALA A 276 12.43 -5.19 18.87
C ALA A 276 11.99 -5.71 17.50
N TRP A 277 11.47 -4.82 16.67
CA TRP A 277 11.09 -5.10 15.30
C TRP A 277 12.30 -5.30 14.38
N LEU A 278 13.36 -4.48 14.48
CA LEU A 278 14.63 -4.69 13.78
C LEU A 278 15.30 -6.01 14.20
N ARG A 279 15.26 -6.37 15.49
CA ARG A 279 15.74 -7.68 15.98
C ARG A 279 14.88 -8.82 15.44
N HIS A 280 13.56 -8.66 15.37
CA HIS A 280 12.67 -9.63 14.71
C HIS A 280 12.98 -9.75 13.22
N LEU A 281 13.27 -8.64 12.54
CA LEU A 281 13.71 -8.63 11.14
C LEU A 281 15.08 -9.27 10.98
N GLU A 282 16.08 -8.94 11.79
CA GLU A 282 17.41 -9.55 11.75
C GLU A 282 17.34 -11.05 12.06
N GLN A 283 16.47 -11.48 12.97
CA GLN A 283 16.22 -12.89 13.25
C GLN A 283 15.47 -13.60 12.12
N ALA A 284 14.48 -12.95 11.51
CA ALA A 284 13.72 -13.50 10.39
C ALA A 284 14.49 -13.48 9.06
N LEU A 285 15.38 -12.51 8.88
CA LEU A 285 16.16 -12.27 7.66
C LEU A 285 17.57 -12.82 7.74
N GLY A 286 18.14 -13.06 8.93
CA GLY A 286 19.48 -13.64 9.08
C GLY A 286 19.71 -14.91 8.24
N PRO A 287 18.73 -15.82 8.12
CA PRO A 287 18.81 -16.96 7.21
C PRO A 287 18.71 -16.60 5.71
N LEU A 288 17.98 -15.53 5.36
CA LEU A 288 17.82 -15.03 3.98
C LEU A 288 19.04 -14.22 3.52
N THR A 289 19.61 -13.38 4.38
CA THR A 289 20.81 -12.58 4.09
C THR A 289 22.04 -13.47 3.91
N SER A 290 22.16 -14.55 4.67
CA SER A 290 23.25 -15.54 4.51
C SER A 290 23.14 -16.37 3.22
N ALA A 291 21.92 -16.56 2.69
CA ALA A 291 21.69 -17.20 1.39
C ALA A 291 21.89 -16.23 0.21
N LEU A 292 21.42 -14.99 0.33
CA LEU A 292 21.54 -13.96 -0.71
C LEU A 292 22.96 -13.44 -0.89
N ASP A 293 23.79 -13.39 0.17
CA ASP A 293 25.17 -12.91 0.06
C ASP A 293 26.02 -13.78 -0.87
N GLN A 294 25.85 -15.11 -0.85
CA GLN A 294 26.63 -16.04 -1.68
C GLN A 294 26.21 -16.01 -3.15
N GLU A 295 24.92 -15.87 -3.43
CA GLU A 295 24.40 -15.85 -4.80
C GLU A 295 24.63 -14.49 -5.47
N ALA A 296 24.43 -13.39 -4.76
CA ALA A 296 24.70 -12.03 -5.24
C ALA A 296 26.21 -11.78 -5.44
N LEU A 297 27.08 -12.23 -4.52
CA LEU A 297 28.54 -12.18 -4.72
C LEU A 297 29.00 -13.11 -5.86
N GLY A 298 28.32 -14.24 -6.08
CA GLY A 298 28.56 -15.13 -7.21
C GLY A 298 28.24 -14.50 -8.56
N ILE A 299 27.12 -13.76 -8.65
CA ILE A 299 26.72 -13.02 -9.85
C ILE A 299 27.69 -11.87 -10.11
N LEU A 300 28.08 -11.11 -9.08
CA LEU A 300 29.06 -10.02 -9.16
C LEU A 300 30.46 -10.50 -9.58
N ARG A 301 30.93 -11.65 -9.06
CA ARG A 301 32.23 -12.23 -9.48
C ARG A 301 32.25 -12.74 -10.90
N ARG A 302 31.12 -13.26 -11.41
CA ARG A 302 30.96 -13.71 -12.80
C ARG A 302 30.83 -12.57 -13.81
N SER A 303 30.44 -11.38 -13.36
CA SER A 303 30.31 -10.18 -14.20
C SER A 303 31.55 -9.27 -14.15
N LEU A 304 32.51 -9.58 -13.27
CA LEU A 304 33.80 -8.89 -13.14
C LEU A 304 35.01 -9.74 -13.57
N ALA A 305 34.77 -10.92 -14.16
CA ALA A 305 35.76 -11.80 -14.77
C ALA A 305 35.47 -11.92 -16.28
#